data_AF-A0A495YY17-F1
#
_entry.id   AF-A0A495YY17-F1
#
_cell.length_a   1.000
_cell.length_b   1.000
_cell.length_c   1.000
_cell.angle_alpha   90.00
_cell.angle_beta   90.00
_cell.angle_gamma   90.00
#
_symmetry.space_group_name_H-M   'P 1'
#
loop_
_entity.id
_entity.type
_entity.pdbx_description
1 polymer ?
#
loop_
_entity_poly.entity_id
_entity_poly.type
_entity_poly.pdbx_seq_one_letter_code
_entity_poly.pdbx_strand_id
1 'polypeptide(L)'
;MGRMFGSSRFMAPEELEWGARIDERTTVFTMGRTAAVLLSDGTLERRPFRGSDALYDVVRHACHDDREKRYGSMATFFAAWMDAHVSEL
;
A
#
# COMPACT_ATOMS: atom_id res chain seq x y z
N MET A 1 -4.79 25.00 3.56
CA MET A 1 -3.53 24.48 2.97
C MET A 1 -2.92 23.54 4.01
N GLY A 2 -2.97 22.22 3.82
CA GLY A 2 -2.69 21.23 4.88
C GLY A 2 -2.14 19.89 4.39
N ARG A 3 -1.32 19.90 3.33
CA ARG A 3 -0.74 18.71 2.70
C ARG A 3 0.73 18.57 3.07
N MET A 4 1.18 17.36 3.39
CA MET A 4 2.60 17.04 3.57
C MET A 4 3.38 17.06 2.24
N PHE A 5 4.69 17.31 2.29
CA PHE A 5 5.54 17.31 1.09
C PHE A 5 5.72 15.89 0.55
N GLY A 6 5.47 15.68 -0.74
CA GLY A 6 5.63 14.36 -1.36
C GLY A 6 4.92 14.22 -2.70
N SER A 7 5.29 13.20 -3.47
CA SER A 7 4.59 12.84 -4.70
C SER A 7 3.25 12.19 -4.36
N SER A 8 2.15 12.73 -4.89
CA SER A 8 0.80 12.20 -4.67
C SER A 8 0.62 10.77 -5.21
N ARG A 9 1.56 10.26 -6.00
CA ARG A 9 1.55 8.86 -6.47
C ARG A 9 1.68 7.85 -5.32
N PHE A 10 2.31 8.26 -4.22
CA PHE A 10 2.64 7.40 -3.08
C PHE A 10 1.93 7.78 -1.79
N MET A 11 1.48 9.03 -1.66
CA MET A 11 0.94 9.56 -0.42
C MET A 11 -0.35 8.85 0.00
N ALA A 12 -0.45 8.54 1.28
CA ALA A 12 -1.69 8.06 1.89
C ALA A 12 -2.72 9.20 1.98
N PRO A 13 -4.03 8.89 1.97
CA PRO A 13 -5.10 9.88 2.11
C PRO A 13 -4.91 10.82 3.30
N GLU A 14 -4.52 10.26 4.46
CA GLU A 14 -4.30 11.04 5.68
C GLU A 14 -3.14 12.05 5.58
N GLU A 15 -2.17 11.87 4.68
CA GLU A 15 -1.07 12.83 4.48
C GLU A 15 -1.51 14.11 3.73
N LEU A 16 -2.76 14.13 3.24
CA LEU A 16 -3.40 15.28 2.61
C LEU A 16 -4.30 16.06 3.57
N GLU A 17 -4.49 15.55 4.79
CA GLU A 17 -5.39 16.09 5.80
C GLU A 17 -4.62 16.67 6.99
N TRP A 18 -4.99 17.88 7.40
CA TRP A 18 -4.31 18.55 8.49
C TRP A 18 -4.69 17.95 9.84
N GLY A 19 -3.69 17.60 10.65
CA GLY A 19 -3.90 17.00 11.98
C GLY A 19 -4.31 15.53 11.94
N ALA A 20 -4.38 14.91 10.76
CA ALA A 20 -4.62 13.49 10.66
C ALA A 20 -3.46 12.69 11.27
N ARG A 21 -3.80 11.53 11.85
CA ARG A 21 -2.84 10.68 12.53
C ARG A 21 -1.96 9.95 11.50
N ILE A 22 -0.66 10.23 11.56
CA ILE A 22 0.35 9.48 10.83
C ILE A 22 0.93 8.41 11.76
N ASP A 23 0.87 7.15 11.33
CA ASP A 23 1.50 6.02 12.00
C ASP A 23 1.91 4.96 10.96
N GLU A 24 2.27 3.75 11.40
CA GLU A 24 2.71 2.69 10.48
C GLU A 24 1.70 2.34 9.37
N ARG A 25 0.39 2.52 9.59
CA ARG A 25 -0.62 2.29 8.53
C ARG A 25 -0.45 3.25 7.35
N THR A 26 0.10 4.43 7.61
CA THR A 26 0.47 5.40 6.57
C THR A 26 1.64 4.86 5.76
N THR A 27 2.69 4.35 6.42
CA THR A 27 3.84 3.72 5.75
C THR A 27 3.44 2.48 4.95
N VAL A 28 2.53 1.64 5.49
CA VAL A 28 1.97 0.49 4.79
C VAL A 28 1.31 0.92 3.48
N PHE A 29 0.51 1.98 3.50
CA PHE A 29 -0.11 2.52 2.27
C PHE A 29 0.95 2.97 1.27
N THR A 30 1.95 3.75 1.72
CA THR A 30 3.05 4.22 0.87
C THR A 30 3.80 3.06 0.22
N MET A 31 4.04 1.97 0.96
CA MET A 31 4.69 0.77 0.43
C MET A 31 3.79 0.00 -0.55
N GLY A 32 2.49 -0.10 -0.29
CA GLY A 32 1.53 -0.63 -1.25
C GLY A 32 1.53 0.17 -2.57
N ARG A 33 1.51 1.51 -2.48
CA ARG A 33 1.61 2.38 -3.67
C ARG A 33 2.95 2.24 -4.38
N THR A 34 4.04 2.04 -3.64
CA THR A 34 5.36 1.75 -4.21
C THR A 34 5.32 0.47 -5.03
N ALA A 35 4.72 -0.60 -4.51
CA ALA A 35 4.51 -1.83 -5.27
C ALA A 35 3.63 -1.60 -6.52
N ALA A 36 2.53 -0.84 -6.41
CA ALA A 36 1.69 -0.50 -7.57
C ALA A 36 2.43 0.28 -8.66
N VAL A 37 3.34 1.19 -8.28
CA VAL A 37 4.14 1.97 -9.24
C VAL A 37 5.24 1.13 -9.89
N LEU A 38 5.87 0.21 -9.14
CA LEU A 38 7.00 -0.58 -9.63
C LEU A 38 6.58 -1.86 -10.35
N LEU A 39 5.48 -2.48 -9.90
CA LEU A 39 5.00 -3.78 -10.37
C LEU A 39 3.72 -3.67 -11.22
N SER A 40 3.22 -2.47 -11.48
CA SER A 40 2.07 -2.22 -12.35
C SER A 40 2.33 -0.96 -13.19
N ASP A 41 1.27 -0.37 -13.74
CA ASP A 41 1.29 0.94 -14.41
C ASP A 41 1.01 2.12 -13.45
N GLY A 42 1.10 1.89 -12.14
CA GLY A 42 0.73 2.84 -11.09
C GLY A 42 -0.74 2.79 -10.66
N THR A 43 -1.59 2.01 -11.34
CA THR A 43 -2.95 1.72 -10.91
C THR A 43 -3.00 0.56 -9.91
N LEU A 44 -4.15 0.41 -9.24
CA LEU A 44 -4.47 -0.77 -8.43
C LEU A 44 -5.36 -1.76 -9.20
N GLU A 45 -5.34 -1.69 -10.54
CA GLU A 45 -6.01 -2.66 -11.38
C GLU A 45 -5.24 -3.97 -11.41
N ARG A 46 -5.97 -5.09 -11.45
CA ARG A 46 -5.35 -6.42 -11.48
C ARG A 46 -4.60 -6.66 -12.78
N ARG A 47 -5.18 -6.28 -13.92
CA ARG A 47 -4.67 -6.61 -15.26
C ARG A 47 -3.23 -6.13 -15.52
N PRO A 48 -2.83 -4.88 -15.21
CA PRO A 48 -1.45 -4.42 -15.42
C PRO A 48 -0.45 -4.93 -14.35
N PHE A 49 -0.93 -5.51 -13.25
CA PHE A 49 -0.08 -5.96 -12.15
C PHE A 49 0.77 -7.19 -12.52
N ARG A 50 2.05 -7.13 -12.15
CA ARG A 50 3.08 -8.13 -12.39
C ARG A 50 3.38 -8.87 -11.07
N GLY A 51 2.72 -9.99 -10.88
CA GLY A 51 2.83 -10.87 -9.70
C GLY A 51 1.61 -11.79 -9.63
N SER A 52 1.57 -12.69 -8.63
CA SER A 52 0.36 -13.50 -8.40
C SER A 52 -0.84 -12.67 -7.95
N ASP A 53 -2.00 -13.33 -7.96
CA ASP A 53 -3.22 -12.83 -7.32
C ASP A 53 -3.01 -12.61 -5.81
N ALA A 54 -2.22 -13.46 -5.14
CA ALA A 54 -1.93 -13.31 -3.71
C ALA A 54 -1.14 -12.03 -3.42
N LEU A 55 -0.07 -11.75 -4.18
CA LEU A 55 0.67 -10.48 -4.05
C LEU A 55 -0.19 -9.27 -4.42
N TYR A 56 -1.04 -9.40 -5.45
CA TYR A 56 -1.98 -8.36 -5.82
C TYR A 56 -2.93 -8.02 -4.66
N ASP A 57 -3.48 -9.03 -3.99
CA ASP A 57 -4.39 -8.86 -2.86
C ASP A 57 -3.69 -8.19 -1.67
N VAL A 58 -2.43 -8.54 -1.40
CA VAL A 58 -1.61 -7.87 -0.38
C VAL A 58 -1.46 -6.37 -0.69
N VAL A 59 -1.15 -6.02 -1.95
CA VAL A 59 -1.03 -4.61 -2.39
C VAL A 59 -2.37 -3.88 -2.29
N ARG A 60 -3.47 -4.52 -2.69
CA ARG A 60 -4.82 -3.94 -2.57
C ARG A 60 -5.21 -3.69 -1.11
N HIS A 61 -4.90 -4.62 -0.22
CA HIS A 61 -5.17 -4.48 1.21
C HIS A 61 -4.35 -3.33 1.82
N ALA A 62 -3.06 -3.24 1.49
CA ALA A 62 -2.20 -2.16 1.95
C ALA A 62 -2.67 -0.77 1.47
N CYS A 63 -3.25 -0.68 0.27
CA CYS A 63 -3.74 0.57 -0.34
C CYS A 63 -5.22 0.85 -0.06
N HIS A 64 -5.83 0.23 0.96
CA HIS A 64 -7.23 0.52 1.28
C HIS A 64 -7.39 1.98 1.77
N ASP A 65 -8.40 2.71 1.28
CA ASP A 65 -8.60 4.12 1.67
C ASP A 65 -8.84 4.28 3.18
N ASP A 66 -9.77 3.48 3.72
CA ASP A 66 -9.95 3.32 5.17
C ASP A 66 -8.72 2.66 5.81
N ARG A 67 -7.99 3.44 6.61
CA ARG A 67 -6.73 3.04 7.26
C ARG A 67 -6.88 1.87 8.23
N GLU A 68 -8.05 1.67 8.83
CA GLU A 68 -8.29 0.57 9.77
C GLU A 68 -8.50 -0.77 9.05
N LYS A 69 -8.66 -0.74 7.72
CA LYS A 69 -8.70 -1.93 6.87
C LYS A 69 -7.36 -2.26 6.20
N ARG A 70 -6.30 -1.51 6.52
CA ARG A 70 -4.92 -1.82 6.11
C ARG A 70 -4.26 -2.74 7.13
N TYR A 71 -3.08 -3.25 6.80
CA TYR A 71 -2.22 -3.88 7.80
C TYR A 71 -1.88 -2.89 8.91
N GLY A 72 -2.05 -3.32 10.16
CA GLY A 72 -1.84 -2.45 11.33
C GLY A 72 -0.38 -2.09 11.61
N SER A 73 0.58 -2.79 10.98
CA SER A 73 2.01 -2.55 11.10
C SER A 73 2.76 -2.96 9.82
N MET A 74 3.97 -2.43 9.66
CA MET A 74 4.88 -2.83 8.59
C MET A 74 5.31 -4.29 8.74
N ALA A 75 5.42 -4.81 9.96
CA ALA A 75 5.76 -6.21 10.22
C ALA A 75 4.65 -7.15 9.69
N THR A 76 3.38 -6.82 9.91
CA THR A 76 2.25 -7.61 9.39
C THR A 76 2.17 -7.56 7.87
N PHE A 77 2.38 -6.37 7.27
CA PHE A 77 2.46 -6.23 5.81
C PHE A 77 3.59 -7.07 5.21
N PHE A 78 4.79 -7.01 5.80
CA PHE A 78 5.93 -7.79 5.34
C PHE A 78 5.70 -9.30 5.46
N ALA A 79 5.10 -9.77 6.57
CA ALA A 79 4.76 -11.17 6.74
C ALA A 79 3.78 -11.67 5.66
N ALA A 80 2.72 -10.88 5.39
CA ALA A 80 1.75 -11.21 4.34
C ALA A 80 2.39 -11.23 2.94
N TRP A 81 3.30 -10.28 2.67
CA TRP A 81 4.06 -10.27 1.43
C TRP A 81 4.91 -11.53 1.25
N MET A 82 5.66 -11.91 2.28
CA MET A 82 6.52 -13.10 2.24
C MET A 82 5.71 -14.39 2.06
N ASP A 83 4.58 -14.52 2.76
CA ASP A 83 3.69 -15.67 2.63
C ASP A 83 3.09 -15.80 1.21
N ALA A 84 2.65 -14.68 0.64
CA ALA A 84 2.17 -14.61 -0.74
C ALA A 84 3.27 -14.94 -1.76
N HIS A 85 4.52 -14.56 -1.49
CA HIS A 85 5.65 -14.88 -2.36
C HIS A 85 6.08 -16.36 -2.28
N VAL A 86 6.07 -16.97 -1.09
CA VAL A 86 6.39 -18.40 -0.92
C VAL A 86 5.34 -19.28 -1.57
N SER A 87 4.07 -18.84 -1.60
CA SER A 87 2.99 -19.56 -2.29
C SER A 87 3.13 -19.62 -3.81
N GLU A 88 4.10 -18.90 -4.40
CA GLU A 88 4.42 -18.94 -5.84
C GLU A 88 5.58 -19.90 -6.20
N LEU A 89 6.30 -20.45 -5.20
CA LEU A 89 7.44 -21.36 -5.38
C LEU A 89 7.02 -22.83 -5.22
#